data_AF-A0A7V8XXB3-F1
#
_entry.id   AF-A0A7V8XXB3-F1
#
_cell.length_a   1.000
_cell.length_b   1.000
_cell.length_c   1.000
_cell.angle_alpha   90.00
_cell.angle_beta   90.00
_cell.angle_gamma   90.00
#
_symmetry.space_group_name_H-M   'P 1'
#
loop_
_entity.id
_entity.type
_entity.pdbx_description
1 polymer ?
#
loop_
_entity_poly.entity_id
_entity_poly.type
_entity_poly.pdbx_seq_one_letter_code
_entity_poly.pdbx_strand_id
1 'polypeptide(L)'
;MHRPRGGVMRVPMETGHVGPYEAILGDGFALLHPHVRRAHQAPLAAKGTVDVEHGRHRWAPLMIRLMKLPAAGRSQAVRLDVSAAGAELAWMRQIGASVLRTRQYATGLLLVERSGIGRVVFGLAVDHGALLYRQRSMSVAGVHLPAFISPRVSASVSPVASGWRVSVAVEWRARLLCRYAGISVPYENGDLASARASLRLDSGFGASNHGFPASILLMLAAGVFVSGVRDLVASARWASALTDPFRRYRPWFYAAAIYNLAWGIAVVAIPGTFMRIAGLHLTGAAPLVQVMGMMVGVYAYGYYLLAREPQRYCGLIWIALAGKTFGPIGFLYSAGTGTLPWSFGWVCVFNDLIWWPIFWAFAMRHATRPFSPETAPHI
;
A
#
# COMPACT_ATOMS: atom_id res chain seq x y z
N MET A 1 -36.69 -27.42 56.81
CA MET A 1 -37.23 -27.39 55.43
C MET A 1 -36.47 -26.36 54.60
N HIS A 2 -35.48 -26.81 53.83
CA HIS A 2 -34.65 -25.97 52.97
C HIS A 2 -35.26 -25.94 51.57
N ARG A 3 -35.75 -24.77 51.11
CA ARG A 3 -36.16 -24.57 49.70
C ARG A 3 -34.91 -24.27 48.87
N PRO A 4 -34.64 -24.98 47.77
CA PRO A 4 -33.55 -24.61 46.88
C PRO A 4 -33.95 -23.40 46.03
N ARG A 5 -33.09 -22.39 45.99
CA ARG A 5 -33.18 -21.27 45.05
C ARG A 5 -32.89 -21.82 43.66
N GLY A 6 -33.90 -21.80 42.79
CA GLY A 6 -33.75 -22.07 41.36
C GLY A 6 -32.86 -21.00 40.74
N GLY A 7 -31.55 -21.29 40.67
CA GLY A 7 -30.64 -20.53 39.83
C GLY A 7 -31.01 -20.78 38.39
N VAL A 8 -31.62 -19.79 37.74
CA VAL A 8 -31.73 -19.74 36.29
C VAL A 8 -30.30 -19.71 35.78
N MET A 9 -29.80 -20.88 35.35
CA MET A 9 -28.57 -21.00 34.59
C MET A 9 -28.80 -20.23 33.29
N ARG A 10 -28.41 -18.96 33.27
CA ARG A 10 -28.22 -18.22 32.03
C ARG A 10 -27.10 -18.95 31.30
N VAL A 11 -27.50 -19.89 30.44
CA VAL A 11 -26.66 -20.34 29.34
C VAL A 11 -26.18 -19.05 28.67
N PRO A 12 -24.86 -18.80 28.58
CA PRO A 12 -24.40 -17.69 27.76
C PRO A 12 -24.96 -17.96 26.37
N MET A 13 -25.89 -17.13 25.92
CA MET A 13 -26.19 -17.03 24.50
C MET A 13 -24.83 -16.70 23.89
N GLU A 14 -24.16 -17.70 23.30
CA GLU A 14 -23.11 -17.45 22.35
C GLU A 14 -23.76 -16.52 21.34
N THR A 15 -23.43 -15.23 21.44
CA THR A 15 -23.77 -14.26 20.42
C THR A 15 -23.17 -14.82 19.15
N GLY A 16 -23.98 -15.51 18.33
CA GLY A 16 -23.54 -16.08 17.07
C GLY A 16 -22.93 -14.93 16.29
N HIS A 17 -21.61 -14.89 16.22
CA HIS A 17 -20.92 -13.81 15.52
C HIS A 17 -21.19 -14.03 14.04
N VAL A 18 -22.18 -13.30 13.53
CA VAL A 18 -22.53 -13.27 12.12
C VAL A 18 -21.28 -12.90 11.35
N GLY A 19 -20.87 -13.78 10.44
CA GLY A 19 -19.66 -13.56 9.63
C GLY A 19 -19.80 -12.30 8.76
N PRO A 20 -18.68 -11.70 8.31
CA PRO A 20 -18.72 -10.43 7.59
C PRO A 20 -19.54 -10.50 6.29
N TYR A 21 -19.57 -11.66 5.63
CA TYR A 21 -20.35 -11.86 4.41
C TYR A 21 -21.86 -11.86 4.64
N GLU A 22 -22.30 -12.51 5.70
CA GLU A 22 -23.71 -12.57 6.09
C GLU A 22 -24.17 -11.19 6.61
N ALA A 23 -23.32 -10.49 7.36
CA ALA A 23 -23.59 -9.12 7.81
C ALA A 23 -23.76 -8.12 6.64
N ILE A 24 -23.05 -8.32 5.52
CA ILE A 24 -23.14 -7.43 4.35
C ILE A 24 -24.30 -7.80 3.43
N LEU A 25 -24.49 -9.09 3.18
CA LEU A 25 -25.47 -9.57 2.20
C LEU A 25 -26.88 -9.76 2.79
N GLY A 26 -27.01 -9.88 4.11
CA GLY A 26 -28.28 -10.19 4.77
C GLY A 26 -28.92 -11.43 4.18
N ASP A 27 -30.21 -11.34 3.84
CA ASP A 27 -30.97 -12.42 3.20
C ASP A 27 -30.36 -12.88 1.86
N GLY A 28 -29.62 -12.00 1.18
CA GLY A 28 -28.88 -12.34 -0.04
C GLY A 28 -27.82 -13.42 0.18
N PHE A 29 -27.31 -13.60 1.41
CA PHE A 29 -26.37 -14.67 1.73
C PHE A 29 -26.99 -16.06 1.54
N ALA A 30 -28.29 -16.23 1.81
CA ALA A 30 -29.01 -17.49 1.61
C ALA A 30 -29.14 -17.87 0.12
N LEU A 31 -29.12 -16.88 -0.78
CA LEU A 31 -29.19 -17.07 -2.23
C LEU A 31 -27.89 -17.62 -2.84
N LEU A 32 -26.77 -17.57 -2.12
CA LEU A 32 -25.52 -18.18 -2.56
C LEU A 32 -25.64 -19.70 -2.58
N HIS A 33 -24.99 -20.34 -3.56
CA HIS A 33 -24.92 -21.80 -3.61
C HIS A 33 -24.23 -22.36 -2.34
N PRO A 34 -24.65 -23.52 -1.80
CA PRO A 34 -24.10 -24.09 -0.57
C PRO A 34 -22.56 -24.16 -0.52
N HIS A 35 -21.92 -24.59 -1.61
CA HIS A 35 -20.45 -24.59 -1.70
C HIS A 35 -19.83 -23.19 -1.63
N VAL A 36 -20.47 -22.18 -2.24
CA VAL A 36 -20.00 -20.79 -2.19
C VAL A 36 -20.22 -20.21 -0.79
N ARG A 37 -21.34 -20.52 -0.11
CA ARG A 37 -21.53 -20.13 1.30
C ARG A 37 -20.45 -20.74 2.19
N ARG A 38 -20.23 -22.05 2.08
CA ARG A 38 -19.22 -22.79 2.85
C ARG A 38 -17.82 -22.23 2.66
N ALA A 39 -17.49 -21.76 1.45
CA ALA A 39 -16.21 -21.15 1.12
C ALA A 39 -15.92 -19.85 1.90
N HIS A 40 -16.96 -19.18 2.42
CA HIS A 40 -16.85 -17.89 3.12
C HIS A 40 -17.20 -17.99 4.61
N GLN A 41 -17.27 -19.20 5.16
CA GLN A 41 -17.53 -19.48 6.57
C GLN A 41 -16.31 -20.14 7.22
N ALA A 42 -15.90 -19.62 8.37
CA ALA A 42 -14.88 -20.25 9.19
C ALA A 42 -15.49 -21.26 10.17
N PRO A 43 -14.74 -22.30 10.60
CA PRO A 43 -13.42 -22.68 10.08
C PRO A 43 -13.52 -23.34 8.70
N LEU A 44 -12.53 -23.11 7.83
CA LEU A 44 -12.43 -23.76 6.52
C LEU A 44 -10.98 -24.15 6.23
N ALA A 45 -10.79 -25.38 5.77
CA ALA A 45 -9.59 -25.82 5.08
C ALA A 45 -9.99 -26.31 3.68
N ALA A 46 -9.27 -25.88 2.65
CA ALA A 46 -9.53 -26.25 1.27
C ALA A 46 -8.23 -26.42 0.48
N LYS A 47 -8.27 -27.31 -0.51
CA LYS A 47 -7.17 -27.56 -1.43
C LYS A 47 -7.67 -27.45 -2.87
N GLY A 48 -6.77 -27.13 -3.78
CA GLY A 48 -7.15 -26.91 -5.16
C GLY A 48 -5.98 -26.68 -6.08
N THR A 49 -6.31 -26.32 -7.31
CA THR A 49 -5.33 -25.89 -8.31
C THR A 49 -5.82 -24.62 -8.99
N VAL A 50 -4.90 -23.73 -9.32
CA VAL A 50 -5.16 -22.51 -10.09
C VAL A 50 -4.15 -22.35 -11.21
N ASP A 51 -4.63 -21.86 -12.34
CA ASP A 51 -3.80 -21.34 -13.41
C ASP A 51 -3.56 -19.87 -13.14
N VAL A 52 -2.29 -19.43 -13.22
CA VAL A 52 -1.89 -18.05 -13.00
C VAL A 52 -1.24 -17.51 -14.26
N GLU A 53 -1.77 -16.40 -14.76
CA GLU A 53 -1.32 -15.69 -15.94
C GLU A 53 -0.88 -14.28 -15.56
N HIS A 54 0.27 -13.84 -16.07
CA HIS A 54 0.76 -12.47 -15.90
C HIS A 54 0.57 -11.67 -17.19
N GLY A 55 0.32 -10.36 -17.03
CA GLY A 55 0.29 -9.46 -18.17
C GLY A 55 1.67 -9.18 -18.74
N ARG A 56 1.72 -8.91 -20.05
CA ARG A 56 2.97 -8.75 -20.82
C ARG A 56 3.59 -7.35 -20.78
N HIS A 57 3.25 -6.50 -19.81
CA HIS A 57 3.69 -5.10 -19.81
C HIS A 57 4.84 -4.87 -18.83
N ARG A 58 5.73 -3.90 -19.16
CA ARG A 58 7.01 -3.66 -18.46
C ARG A 58 6.93 -3.45 -16.94
N TRP A 59 5.76 -3.03 -16.44
CA TRP A 59 5.53 -2.77 -15.01
C TRP A 59 4.92 -3.96 -14.26
N ALA A 60 4.44 -4.99 -14.97
CA ALA A 60 3.80 -6.14 -14.34
C ALA A 60 4.71 -6.85 -13.33
N PRO A 61 5.99 -7.16 -13.64
CA PRO A 61 6.84 -7.91 -12.70
C PRO A 61 7.07 -7.15 -11.38
N LEU A 62 7.23 -5.82 -11.47
CA LEU A 62 7.38 -4.96 -10.31
C LEU A 62 6.12 -4.96 -9.43
N MET A 63 4.95 -4.77 -10.04
CA MET A 63 3.68 -4.74 -9.32
C MET A 63 3.32 -6.10 -8.72
N ILE A 64 3.61 -7.20 -9.43
CA ILE A 64 3.42 -8.58 -8.93
C ILE A 64 4.25 -8.81 -7.68
N ARG A 65 5.54 -8.43 -7.71
CA ARG A 65 6.44 -8.56 -6.55
C ARG A 65 5.99 -7.69 -5.39
N LEU A 66 5.58 -6.45 -5.67
CA LEU A 66 5.13 -5.48 -4.67
C LEU A 66 3.84 -5.94 -3.96
N MET A 67 2.89 -6.47 -4.73
CA MET A 67 1.60 -6.95 -4.23
C MET A 67 1.64 -8.40 -3.72
N LYS A 68 2.80 -9.06 -3.78
CA LYS A 68 3.00 -10.47 -3.43
C LYS A 68 2.02 -11.40 -4.17
N LEU A 69 1.77 -11.11 -5.45
CA LEU A 69 0.90 -11.92 -6.30
C LEU A 69 1.62 -13.21 -6.72
N PRO A 70 0.90 -14.32 -6.94
CA PRO A 70 1.48 -15.60 -7.28
C PRO A 70 2.27 -15.56 -8.60
N ALA A 71 3.29 -16.40 -8.71
CA ALA A 71 4.08 -16.56 -9.93
C ALA A 71 3.21 -17.09 -11.08
N ALA A 72 3.55 -16.81 -12.33
CA ALA A 72 2.86 -17.37 -13.48
C ALA A 72 3.14 -18.89 -13.57
N GLY A 73 2.12 -19.66 -13.92
CA GLY A 73 2.23 -21.11 -13.99
C GLY A 73 0.86 -21.78 -14.04
N ARG A 74 0.80 -22.95 -14.69
CA ARG A 74 -0.41 -23.78 -14.78
C ARG A 74 -0.51 -24.75 -13.61
N SER A 75 -1.74 -25.09 -13.22
CA SER A 75 -2.06 -26.09 -12.20
C SER A 75 -1.31 -25.90 -10.88
N GLN A 76 -1.10 -24.65 -10.45
CA GLN A 76 -0.40 -24.37 -9.21
C GLN A 76 -1.25 -24.81 -8.02
N ALA A 77 -0.64 -25.58 -7.12
CA ALA A 77 -1.32 -26.06 -5.92
C ALA A 77 -1.76 -24.88 -5.04
N VAL A 78 -3.02 -24.96 -4.59
CA VAL A 78 -3.62 -24.01 -3.66
C VAL A 78 -3.92 -24.71 -2.35
N ARG A 79 -3.54 -24.07 -1.25
CA ARG A 79 -4.05 -24.35 0.10
C ARG A 79 -4.69 -23.10 0.66
N LEU A 80 -5.88 -23.25 1.20
CA LEU A 80 -6.68 -22.18 1.76
C LEU A 80 -7.10 -22.57 3.17
N ASP A 81 -6.78 -21.69 4.12
CA ASP A 81 -7.24 -21.77 5.50
C ASP A 81 -7.98 -20.49 5.86
N VAL A 82 -9.16 -20.63 6.46
CA VAL A 82 -9.97 -19.53 6.97
C VAL A 82 -10.30 -19.80 8.43
N SER A 83 -9.94 -18.86 9.30
CA SER A 83 -10.26 -18.90 10.72
C SER A 83 -11.05 -17.67 11.15
N ALA A 84 -11.93 -17.84 12.13
CA ALA A 84 -12.64 -16.74 12.75
C ALA A 84 -11.76 -16.07 13.82
N ALA A 85 -11.78 -14.75 13.86
CA ALA A 85 -11.16 -13.94 14.90
C ALA A 85 -12.19 -12.89 15.35
N GLY A 86 -13.13 -13.29 16.21
CA GLY A 86 -14.30 -12.49 16.53
C GLY A 86 -15.21 -12.33 15.31
N ALA A 87 -15.58 -11.09 14.97
CA ALA A 87 -16.38 -10.78 13.77
C ALA A 87 -15.53 -10.68 12.47
N GLU A 88 -14.21 -10.87 12.56
CA GLU A 88 -13.31 -10.88 11.41
C GLU A 88 -13.01 -12.30 10.92
N LEU A 89 -12.71 -12.43 9.64
CA LEU A 89 -12.16 -13.64 9.05
C LEU A 89 -10.68 -13.44 8.73
N ALA A 90 -9.83 -14.32 9.25
CA ALA A 90 -8.42 -14.39 8.89
C ALA A 90 -8.23 -15.43 7.79
N TRP A 91 -7.66 -14.98 6.67
CA TRP A 91 -7.43 -15.78 5.47
C TRP A 91 -5.95 -16.04 5.28
N MET A 92 -5.58 -17.30 5.09
CA MET A 92 -4.27 -17.71 4.63
C MET A 92 -4.44 -18.49 3.31
N ARG A 93 -3.81 -17.99 2.25
CA ARG A 93 -3.82 -18.63 0.94
C ARG A 93 -2.39 -18.88 0.52
N GLN A 94 -2.04 -20.13 0.27
CA GLN A 94 -0.79 -20.50 -0.36
C GLN A 94 -1.08 -20.91 -1.80
N ILE A 95 -0.48 -20.22 -2.76
CA ILE A 95 -0.56 -20.53 -4.20
C ILE A 95 0.87 -20.74 -4.70
N GLY A 96 1.24 -21.99 -4.97
CA GLY A 96 2.64 -22.35 -5.20
C GLY A 96 3.53 -21.91 -4.02
N ALA A 97 4.55 -21.09 -4.31
CA ALA A 97 5.45 -20.53 -3.30
C ALA A 97 4.92 -19.24 -2.63
N SER A 98 3.83 -18.65 -3.15
CA SER A 98 3.33 -17.36 -2.66
C SER A 98 2.32 -17.55 -1.54
N VAL A 99 2.53 -16.83 -0.43
CA VAL A 99 1.64 -16.85 0.75
C VAL A 99 0.96 -15.49 0.91
N LEU A 100 -0.36 -15.47 0.80
CA LEU A 100 -1.20 -14.29 0.98
C LEU A 100 -1.97 -14.40 2.29
N ARG A 101 -1.75 -13.44 3.19
CA ARG A 101 -2.44 -13.35 4.49
C ARG A 101 -3.27 -12.08 4.54
N THR A 102 -4.57 -12.22 4.73
CA THR A 102 -5.46 -11.05 4.84
C THR A 102 -6.47 -11.22 5.96
N ARG A 103 -7.01 -10.10 6.42
CA ARG A 103 -8.15 -10.06 7.34
C ARG A 103 -9.31 -9.39 6.66
N GLN A 104 -10.51 -9.93 6.84
CA GLN A 104 -11.72 -9.41 6.24
C GLN A 104 -12.76 -9.13 7.33
N TYR A 105 -13.37 -7.96 7.25
CA TYR A 105 -14.44 -7.53 8.14
C TYR A 105 -15.44 -6.67 7.40
N ALA A 106 -16.65 -6.55 7.96
CA ALA A 106 -17.70 -5.71 7.42
C ALA A 106 -17.58 -4.27 7.93
N THR A 107 -17.91 -3.30 7.09
CA THR A 107 -18.11 -1.90 7.48
C THR A 107 -19.34 -1.39 6.72
N GLY A 108 -20.49 -1.39 7.38
CA GLY A 108 -21.79 -1.23 6.70
C GLY A 108 -22.00 -2.32 5.65
N LEU A 109 -22.42 -1.93 4.44
CA LEU A 109 -22.64 -2.84 3.30
C LEU A 109 -21.37 -3.12 2.47
N LEU A 110 -20.18 -2.84 3.01
CA LEU A 110 -18.91 -3.00 2.31
C LEU A 110 -18.02 -4.00 3.03
N LEU A 111 -17.34 -4.84 2.24
CA LEU A 111 -16.32 -5.75 2.73
C LEU A 111 -14.97 -5.05 2.69
N VAL A 112 -14.27 -5.02 3.82
CA VAL A 112 -12.93 -4.47 3.92
C VAL A 112 -11.94 -5.61 4.04
N GLU A 113 -11.04 -5.74 3.06
CA GLU A 113 -9.92 -6.69 3.09
C GLU A 113 -8.62 -5.95 3.40
N ARG A 114 -7.95 -6.32 4.49
CA ARG A 114 -6.68 -5.76 4.93
C ARG A 114 -5.55 -6.77 4.72
N SER A 115 -4.49 -6.32 4.05
CA SER A 115 -3.24 -7.05 3.84
C SER A 115 -2.05 -6.17 4.24
N GLY A 116 -1.52 -6.37 5.44
CA GLY A 116 -0.52 -5.47 6.02
C GLY A 116 -1.02 -4.02 6.12
N ILE A 117 -0.41 -3.13 5.34
CA ILE A 117 -0.76 -1.70 5.21
C ILE A 117 -1.79 -1.43 4.10
N GLY A 118 -2.02 -2.40 3.22
CA GLY A 118 -2.94 -2.30 2.11
C GLY A 118 -4.34 -2.63 2.58
N ARG A 119 -5.31 -1.86 2.11
CA ARG A 119 -6.72 -2.08 2.37
C ARG A 119 -7.50 -1.95 1.07
N VAL A 120 -8.27 -2.96 0.72
CA VAL A 120 -9.17 -2.97 -0.44
C VAL A 120 -10.59 -3.04 0.07
N VAL A 121 -11.46 -2.20 -0.48
CA VAL A 121 -12.88 -2.16 -0.12
C VAL A 121 -13.68 -2.69 -1.28
N PHE A 122 -14.49 -3.73 -1.04
CA PHE A 122 -15.32 -4.40 -2.02
C PHE A 122 -16.80 -4.16 -1.74
N GLY A 123 -17.55 -3.92 -2.82
CA GLY A 123 -18.98 -4.19 -2.83
C GLY A 123 -19.20 -5.63 -3.24
N LEU A 124 -20.11 -6.32 -2.55
CA LEU A 124 -20.48 -7.69 -2.84
C LEU A 124 -21.80 -7.71 -3.63
N ALA A 125 -21.93 -8.66 -4.53
CA ALA A 125 -23.18 -8.94 -5.22
C ALA A 125 -23.35 -10.45 -5.38
N VAL A 126 -24.59 -10.92 -5.32
CA VAL A 126 -24.94 -12.31 -5.58
C VAL A 126 -25.51 -12.39 -6.98
N ASP A 127 -25.00 -13.34 -7.77
CA ASP A 127 -25.41 -13.54 -9.15
C ASP A 127 -25.48 -15.04 -9.42
N HIS A 128 -26.67 -15.59 -9.65
CA HIS A 128 -26.89 -17.02 -9.97
C HIS A 128 -26.20 -17.98 -8.97
N GLY A 129 -26.26 -17.67 -7.67
CA GLY A 129 -25.62 -18.47 -6.61
C GLY A 129 -24.09 -18.29 -6.49
N ALA A 130 -23.49 -17.44 -7.33
CA ALA A 130 -22.09 -17.02 -7.23
C ALA A 130 -21.96 -15.72 -6.42
N LEU A 131 -20.78 -15.52 -5.84
CA LEU A 131 -20.42 -14.28 -5.15
C LEU A 131 -19.47 -13.46 -6.03
N LEU A 132 -19.86 -12.21 -6.31
CA LEU A 132 -19.09 -11.26 -7.10
C LEU A 132 -18.51 -10.16 -6.22
N TYR A 133 -17.21 -9.89 -6.41
CA TYR A 133 -16.48 -8.83 -5.72
C TYR A 133 -16.19 -7.70 -6.71
N ARG A 134 -16.69 -6.51 -6.38
CA ARG A 134 -16.40 -5.29 -7.14
C ARG A 134 -15.61 -4.34 -6.25
N GLN A 135 -14.33 -4.13 -6.56
CA GLN A 135 -13.55 -3.14 -5.85
C GLN A 135 -14.18 -1.76 -5.98
N ARG A 136 -14.44 -1.12 -4.83
CA ARG A 136 -14.95 0.25 -4.71
C ARG A 136 -13.82 1.22 -4.45
N SER A 137 -12.87 0.86 -3.59
CA SER A 137 -11.70 1.69 -3.30
C SER A 137 -10.51 0.85 -2.87
N MET A 138 -9.33 1.44 -2.93
CA MET A 138 -8.10 0.87 -2.39
C MET A 138 -7.37 1.97 -1.63
N SER A 139 -6.72 1.60 -0.53
CA SER A 139 -5.87 2.50 0.23
C SER A 139 -4.60 1.78 0.65
N VAL A 140 -3.52 2.55 0.79
CA VAL A 140 -2.21 2.06 1.24
C VAL A 140 -1.73 2.99 2.35
N ALA A 141 -1.39 2.44 3.51
CA ALA A 141 -0.97 3.21 4.69
C ALA A 141 -1.97 4.32 5.08
N GLY A 142 -3.27 4.06 4.91
CA GLY A 142 -4.35 5.01 5.25
C GLY A 142 -4.70 6.03 4.16
N VAL A 143 -3.92 6.12 3.08
CA VAL A 143 -4.19 7.05 1.97
C VAL A 143 -4.97 6.33 0.86
N HIS A 144 -6.12 6.89 0.48
CA HIS A 144 -6.91 6.38 -0.64
C HIS A 144 -6.18 6.57 -1.97
N LEU A 145 -6.04 5.49 -2.74
CA LEU A 145 -5.41 5.54 -4.04
C LEU A 145 -6.37 6.11 -5.09
N PRO A 146 -5.95 7.12 -5.87
CA PRO A 146 -6.71 7.58 -7.02
C PRO A 146 -6.91 6.47 -8.06
N ALA A 147 -8.03 6.49 -8.78
CA ALA A 147 -8.43 5.43 -9.72
C ALA A 147 -7.40 5.13 -10.84
N PHE A 148 -6.56 6.10 -11.22
CA PHE A 148 -5.54 5.91 -12.26
C PHE A 148 -4.26 5.22 -11.77
N ILE A 149 -4.00 5.21 -10.46
CA ILE A 149 -2.87 4.52 -9.83
C ILE A 149 -3.34 3.20 -9.23
N SER A 150 -4.55 3.16 -8.68
CA SER A 150 -5.12 1.97 -8.06
C SER A 150 -5.20 0.82 -9.08
N PRO A 151 -4.56 -0.33 -8.81
CA PRO A 151 -4.94 -1.58 -9.44
C PRO A 151 -6.42 -1.84 -9.16
N ARG A 152 -7.11 -2.40 -10.15
CA ARG A 152 -8.49 -2.85 -10.03
C ARG A 152 -8.48 -4.36 -9.82
N VAL A 153 -9.03 -4.78 -8.70
CA VAL A 153 -9.24 -6.17 -8.35
C VAL A 153 -10.70 -6.50 -8.55
N SER A 154 -10.96 -7.51 -9.37
CA SER A 154 -12.27 -8.14 -9.50
C SER A 154 -12.12 -9.61 -9.18
N ALA A 155 -13.05 -10.13 -8.39
CA ALA A 155 -13.09 -11.55 -8.08
C ALA A 155 -14.50 -12.09 -8.23
N SER A 156 -14.59 -13.36 -8.57
CA SER A 156 -15.83 -14.13 -8.57
C SER A 156 -15.58 -15.49 -7.95
N VAL A 157 -16.56 -15.97 -7.19
CA VAL A 157 -16.58 -17.31 -6.63
C VAL A 157 -17.88 -17.97 -7.05
N SER A 158 -17.78 -18.96 -7.92
CA SER A 158 -18.92 -19.63 -8.54
C SER A 158 -18.96 -21.10 -8.14
N PRO A 159 -20.13 -21.73 -8.03
CA PRO A 159 -20.22 -23.13 -7.66
C PRO A 159 -19.69 -24.04 -8.77
N VAL A 160 -19.13 -25.18 -8.38
CA VAL A 160 -18.85 -26.34 -9.23
C VAL A 160 -19.28 -27.61 -8.49
N ALA A 161 -19.32 -28.75 -9.19
CA ALA A 161 -19.89 -30.00 -8.66
C ALA A 161 -19.32 -30.45 -7.29
N SER A 162 -18.03 -30.24 -7.04
CA SER A 162 -17.34 -30.70 -5.81
C SER A 162 -16.84 -29.57 -4.91
N GLY A 163 -17.20 -28.31 -5.21
CA GLY A 163 -16.65 -27.16 -4.50
C GLY A 163 -16.97 -25.83 -5.19
N TRP A 164 -15.96 -24.98 -5.32
CA TRP A 164 -16.13 -23.68 -5.97
C TRP A 164 -14.96 -23.36 -6.90
N ARG A 165 -15.27 -22.64 -7.97
CA ARG A 165 -14.29 -22.00 -8.83
C ARG A 165 -14.04 -20.59 -8.35
N VAL A 166 -12.78 -20.25 -8.11
CA VAL A 166 -12.33 -18.89 -7.86
C VAL A 166 -11.77 -18.34 -9.15
N SER A 167 -12.14 -17.11 -9.51
CA SER A 167 -11.48 -16.35 -10.56
C SER A 167 -11.18 -14.95 -10.04
N VAL A 168 -9.92 -14.55 -10.09
CA VAL A 168 -9.44 -13.22 -9.68
C VAL A 168 -8.67 -12.61 -10.83
N ALA A 169 -8.99 -11.36 -11.14
CA ALA A 169 -8.23 -10.55 -12.07
C ALA A 169 -7.78 -9.27 -11.37
N VAL A 170 -6.50 -8.97 -11.53
CA VAL A 170 -5.87 -7.72 -11.12
C VAL A 170 -5.45 -7.02 -12.39
N GLU A 171 -5.97 -5.81 -12.59
CA GLU A 171 -5.72 -4.99 -13.76
C GLU A 171 -5.19 -3.63 -13.34
N TRP A 172 -4.34 -3.04 -14.16
CA TRP A 172 -3.88 -1.67 -13.95
C TRP A 172 -3.94 -0.92 -15.27
N ARG A 173 -4.67 0.21 -15.28
CA ARG A 173 -4.92 1.04 -16.47
C ARG A 173 -5.45 0.23 -17.67
N ALA A 174 -6.47 -0.62 -17.41
CA ALA A 174 -7.09 -1.52 -18.38
C ALA A 174 -6.13 -2.55 -19.01
N ARG A 175 -4.98 -2.81 -18.38
CA ARG A 175 -4.05 -3.86 -18.76
C ARG A 175 -3.99 -4.90 -17.66
N LEU A 176 -3.97 -6.17 -18.05
CA LEU A 176 -3.83 -7.26 -17.10
C LEU A 176 -2.50 -7.16 -16.35
N LEU A 177 -2.51 -7.30 -15.03
CA LEU A 177 -1.32 -7.53 -14.20
C LEU A 177 -1.17 -9.02 -13.90
N CYS A 178 -2.20 -9.59 -13.29
CA CYS A 178 -2.25 -11.00 -12.90
C CYS A 178 -3.69 -11.47 -12.94
N ARG A 179 -3.93 -12.62 -13.56
CA ARG A 179 -5.21 -13.34 -13.49
C ARG A 179 -4.90 -14.70 -12.90
N TYR A 180 -5.73 -15.16 -11.97
CA TYR A 180 -5.70 -16.55 -11.59
C TYR A 180 -7.10 -17.11 -11.46
N ALA A 181 -7.28 -18.33 -11.96
CA ALA A 181 -8.55 -19.02 -11.93
C ALA A 181 -8.34 -20.50 -11.68
N GLY A 182 -9.25 -21.12 -10.92
CA GLY A 182 -9.13 -22.53 -10.60
C GLY A 182 -10.19 -23.02 -9.64
N ILE A 183 -10.08 -24.28 -9.26
CA ILE A 183 -11.09 -24.98 -8.45
C ILE A 183 -10.51 -25.26 -7.07
N SER A 184 -11.32 -25.06 -6.05
CA SER A 184 -11.01 -25.42 -4.66
C SER A 184 -12.10 -26.32 -4.11
N VAL A 185 -11.69 -27.32 -3.37
CA VAL A 185 -12.55 -28.28 -2.68
C VAL A 185 -12.22 -28.27 -1.19
N PRO A 186 -13.23 -28.31 -0.30
CA PRO A 186 -12.99 -28.43 1.13
C PRO A 186 -12.37 -29.79 1.45
N TYR A 187 -11.57 -29.88 2.52
CA TYR A 187 -11.09 -31.16 3.05
C TYR A 187 -11.12 -31.15 4.59
N GLU A 188 -11.27 -32.34 5.20
CA GLU A 188 -11.38 -32.48 6.65
C GLU A 188 -10.02 -32.68 7.35
N ASN A 189 -10.01 -32.25 8.61
CA ASN A 189 -8.88 -31.83 9.43
C ASN A 189 -8.13 -32.97 10.15
N GLY A 190 -7.94 -34.13 9.51
CA GLY A 190 -7.08 -35.20 10.05
C GLY A 190 -5.58 -34.88 10.05
N ASP A 191 -5.15 -33.92 9.21
CA ASP A 191 -3.75 -33.59 8.93
C ASP A 191 -3.24 -32.27 9.57
N LEU A 192 -3.99 -31.72 10.54
CA LEU A 192 -3.63 -30.46 11.19
C LEU A 192 -2.33 -30.53 12.00
N ALA A 193 -1.94 -31.71 12.48
CA ALA A 193 -0.71 -31.91 13.25
C ALA A 193 0.54 -31.95 12.34
N SER A 194 0.45 -32.61 11.19
CA SER A 194 1.52 -32.73 10.18
C SER A 194 1.77 -31.40 9.46
N ALA A 195 0.72 -30.62 9.17
CA ALA A 195 0.84 -29.28 8.58
C ALA A 195 1.36 -28.22 9.57
N ARG A 196 0.95 -28.28 10.85
CA ARG A 196 1.49 -27.38 11.90
C ARG A 196 2.94 -27.71 12.26
N ALA A 197 3.36 -28.97 12.20
CA ALA A 197 4.74 -29.39 12.46
C ALA A 197 5.70 -28.95 11.35
N SER A 198 5.30 -29.08 10.09
CA SER A 198 6.11 -28.63 8.94
C SER A 198 6.25 -27.10 8.86
N LEU A 199 5.23 -26.34 9.28
CA LEU A 199 5.31 -24.87 9.36
C LEU A 199 6.03 -24.35 10.62
N ARG A 200 6.12 -25.15 11.69
CA ARG A 200 6.86 -24.79 12.92
C ARG A 200 8.36 -25.05 12.82
N LEU A 201 8.79 -26.01 12.01
CA LEU A 201 10.21 -26.35 11.84
C LEU A 201 11.00 -25.30 11.05
N ASP A 202 10.33 -24.45 10.27
CA ASP A 202 10.96 -23.30 9.58
C ASP A 202 10.77 -21.95 10.32
N SER A 203 10.07 -21.95 11.46
CA SER A 203 9.92 -20.77 12.30
C SER A 203 10.77 -20.90 13.56
N GLY A 204 12.08 -20.82 13.38
CA GLY A 204 12.97 -20.41 14.47
C GLY A 204 12.46 -19.09 15.04
N PHE A 205 12.04 -19.15 16.31
CA PHE A 205 11.61 -18.00 17.11
C PHE A 205 12.83 -17.11 17.38
N GLY A 206 13.27 -16.37 16.36
CA GLY A 206 14.11 -15.20 16.53
C GLY A 206 13.20 -14.00 16.72
N ALA A 207 13.33 -13.31 17.86
CA ALA A 207 12.80 -11.98 18.07
C ALA A 207 13.38 -11.04 17.00
N SER A 208 12.76 -10.99 15.83
CA SER A 208 13.17 -10.10 14.75
C SER A 208 12.29 -8.87 14.80
N ASN A 209 12.88 -7.76 15.24
CA ASN A 209 12.39 -6.41 15.04
C ASN A 209 12.00 -6.24 13.56
N HIS A 210 10.71 -6.43 13.25
CA HIS A 210 10.13 -6.14 11.95
C HIS A 210 10.06 -4.63 11.78
N GLY A 211 11.19 -4.06 11.37
CA GLY A 211 11.29 -2.70 10.88
C GLY A 211 10.28 -2.48 9.73
N PHE A 212 9.56 -1.37 9.83
CA PHE A 212 8.79 -0.74 8.76
C PHE A 212 9.47 -0.90 7.38
N PRO A 213 8.79 -1.42 6.35
CA PRO A 213 9.45 -1.62 5.06
C PRO A 213 9.57 -0.29 4.30
N ALA A 214 10.79 0.05 3.88
CA ALA A 214 11.11 1.20 3.02
C ALA A 214 10.26 1.31 1.75
N SER A 215 9.67 0.20 1.31
CA SER A 215 8.80 0.14 0.14
C SER A 215 7.60 1.08 0.23
N ILE A 216 7.13 1.42 1.45
CA ILE A 216 6.02 2.36 1.66
C ILE A 216 6.46 3.80 1.35
N LEU A 217 7.64 4.19 1.84
CA LEU A 217 8.21 5.51 1.56
C LEU A 217 8.55 5.63 0.06
N LEU A 218 9.05 4.54 -0.55
CA LEU A 218 9.27 4.47 -2.00
C LEU A 218 7.96 4.57 -2.80
N MET A 219 6.86 3.98 -2.32
CA MET A 219 5.53 4.08 -2.94
C MET A 219 4.91 5.47 -2.78
N LEU A 220 5.10 6.12 -1.63
CA LEU A 220 4.68 7.51 -1.42
C LEU A 220 5.50 8.45 -2.32
N ALA A 221 6.82 8.24 -2.42
CA ALA A 221 7.70 8.97 -3.35
C ALA A 221 7.25 8.82 -4.80
N ALA A 222 7.00 7.58 -5.24
CA ALA A 222 6.59 7.27 -6.60
C ALA A 222 5.17 7.79 -6.92
N GLY A 223 4.23 7.68 -5.98
CA GLY A 223 2.86 8.19 -6.15
C GLY A 223 2.80 9.71 -6.25
N VAL A 224 3.60 10.40 -5.45
CA VAL A 224 3.75 11.86 -5.48
C VAL A 224 4.46 12.30 -6.77
N PHE A 225 5.52 11.61 -7.19
CA PHE A 225 6.24 11.88 -8.44
C PHE A 225 5.35 11.67 -9.68
N VAL A 226 4.55 10.59 -9.72
CA VAL A 226 3.63 10.30 -10.82
C VAL A 226 2.48 11.33 -10.88
N SER A 227 2.01 11.83 -9.73
CA SER A 227 1.01 12.90 -9.68
C SER A 227 1.58 14.22 -10.20
N GLY A 228 2.81 14.58 -9.81
CA GLY A 228 3.49 15.79 -10.29
C GLY A 228 3.78 15.77 -11.80
N VAL A 229 4.27 14.64 -12.32
CA VAL A 229 4.51 14.46 -13.78
C VAL A 229 3.20 14.53 -14.57
N ARG A 230 2.09 13.99 -14.03
CA ARG A 230 0.77 14.08 -14.65
C ARG A 230 0.28 15.52 -14.75
N ASP A 231 0.41 16.30 -13.68
CA ASP A 231 -0.03 17.70 -13.65
C ASP A 231 0.85 18.58 -14.56
N LEU A 232 2.14 18.25 -14.70
CA LEU A 232 3.05 18.86 -15.67
C LEU A 232 2.61 18.59 -17.12
N VAL A 233 2.30 17.34 -17.46
CA VAL A 233 1.84 16.95 -18.81
C VAL A 233 0.42 17.47 -19.10
N ALA A 234 -0.46 17.54 -18.11
CA ALA A 234 -1.78 18.15 -18.24
C ALA A 234 -1.70 19.67 -18.42
N SER A 235 -0.79 20.35 -17.70
CA SER A 235 -0.54 21.78 -17.87
C SER A 235 0.11 22.14 -19.21
N ALA A 236 0.83 21.20 -19.84
CA ALA A 236 1.38 21.35 -21.18
C ALA A 236 0.35 21.15 -22.30
N ARG A 237 -0.80 20.51 -22.00
CA ARG A 237 -1.86 20.18 -22.98
C ARG A 237 -3.03 21.17 -23.00
N TRP A 238 -3.12 22.07 -22.01
CA TRP A 238 -4.15 23.12 -21.93
C TRP A 238 -3.50 24.49 -21.91
N ALA A 239 -2.91 24.88 -23.03
CA ALA A 239 -2.63 26.27 -23.31
C ALA A 239 -3.91 26.91 -23.86
N SER A 240 -4.70 27.53 -22.98
CA SER A 240 -5.52 28.70 -23.32
C SER A 240 -6.10 29.36 -22.06
N ALA A 241 -5.73 30.63 -21.90
CA ALA A 241 -6.37 31.70 -21.14
C ALA A 241 -6.35 31.69 -19.59
N LEU A 242 -5.74 32.76 -19.05
CA LEU A 242 -5.81 33.36 -17.69
C LEU A 242 -4.78 32.91 -16.61
N THR A 243 -3.56 33.47 -16.74
CA THR A 243 -2.80 34.25 -15.72
C THR A 243 -2.55 33.71 -14.30
N ASP A 244 -2.00 32.51 -14.12
CA ASP A 244 -1.14 32.21 -12.94
C ASP A 244 0.18 31.55 -13.41
N PRO A 245 1.31 32.28 -13.44
CA PRO A 245 2.59 31.74 -13.89
C PRO A 245 3.10 30.62 -12.97
N PHE A 246 2.53 30.47 -11.76
CA PHE A 246 2.97 29.48 -10.78
C PHE A 246 2.18 28.18 -10.77
N ARG A 247 1.04 28.13 -11.48
CA ARG A 247 0.10 27.00 -11.49
C ARG A 247 0.78 25.64 -11.72
N ARG A 248 1.80 25.61 -12.58
CA ARG A 248 2.56 24.40 -12.92
C ARG A 248 3.56 23.93 -11.84
N TYR A 249 3.97 24.80 -10.91
CA TYR A 249 4.96 24.47 -9.88
C TYR A 249 4.33 24.14 -8.52
N ARG A 250 3.16 24.73 -8.21
CA ARG A 250 2.47 24.53 -6.94
C ARG A 250 2.25 23.05 -6.57
N PRO A 251 1.79 22.17 -7.49
CA PRO A 251 1.64 20.75 -7.16
C PRO A 251 2.96 20.08 -6.76
N TRP A 252 4.07 20.49 -7.39
CA TRP A 252 5.41 19.95 -7.11
C TRP A 252 5.94 20.41 -5.75
N PHE A 253 5.63 21.64 -5.33
CA PHE A 253 5.99 22.11 -4.00
C PHE A 253 5.15 21.46 -2.90
N TYR A 254 3.85 21.26 -3.11
CA TYR A 254 3.03 20.47 -2.18
C TYR A 254 3.50 19.01 -2.10
N ALA A 255 3.81 18.41 -3.25
CA ALA A 255 4.40 17.10 -3.36
C ALA A 255 5.70 16.99 -2.56
N ALA A 256 6.62 17.93 -2.74
CA ALA A 256 7.87 17.99 -2.00
C ALA A 256 7.62 18.19 -0.49
N ALA A 257 6.69 19.06 -0.10
CA ALA A 257 6.34 19.27 1.30
C ALA A 257 5.87 17.98 1.98
N ILE A 258 4.88 17.31 1.39
CA ILE A 258 4.32 16.07 1.93
C ILE A 258 5.39 14.97 1.99
N TYR A 259 6.18 14.83 0.93
CA TYR A 259 7.25 13.85 0.87
C TYR A 259 8.30 14.07 1.96
N ASN A 260 8.83 15.30 2.09
CA ASN A 260 9.89 15.61 3.05
C ASN A 260 9.38 15.51 4.50
N LEU A 261 8.12 15.85 4.76
CA LEU A 261 7.50 15.69 6.08
C LEU A 261 7.37 14.20 6.45
N ALA A 262 6.79 13.39 5.55
CA ALA A 262 6.63 11.96 5.76
C ALA A 262 7.98 11.26 5.93
N TRP A 263 8.96 11.66 5.11
CA TRP A 263 10.32 11.15 5.17
C TRP A 263 11.01 11.52 6.48
N GLY A 264 10.96 12.79 6.88
CA GLY A 264 11.55 13.27 8.12
C GLY A 264 10.95 12.58 9.35
N ILE A 265 9.62 12.45 9.42
CA ILE A 265 8.93 11.72 10.48
C ILE A 265 9.39 10.26 10.52
N ALA A 266 9.47 9.58 9.37
CA ALA A 266 9.90 8.19 9.33
C ALA A 266 11.36 8.03 9.81
N VAL A 267 12.28 8.86 9.32
CA VAL A 267 13.69 8.78 9.73
C VAL A 267 13.86 9.05 11.23
N VAL A 268 13.09 9.99 11.79
CA VAL A 268 13.12 10.29 13.23
C VAL A 268 12.52 9.16 14.08
N ALA A 269 11.36 8.62 13.68
CA ALA A 269 10.62 7.64 14.46
C ALA A 269 11.25 6.24 14.45
N ILE A 270 11.89 5.85 13.34
CA ILE A 270 12.40 4.48 13.12
C ILE A 270 13.80 4.46 12.47
N PRO A 271 14.81 5.14 13.06
CA PRO A 271 16.13 5.34 12.44
C PRO A 271 16.87 4.03 12.15
N GLY A 272 16.80 3.05 13.05
CA GLY A 272 17.47 1.76 12.86
C GLY A 272 16.91 0.94 11.69
N THR A 273 15.64 1.17 11.35
CA THR A 273 15.04 0.55 10.16
C THR A 273 15.58 1.21 8.90
N PHE A 274 15.57 2.55 8.86
CA PHE A 274 16.13 3.31 7.75
C PHE A 274 17.60 2.95 7.49
N MET A 275 18.43 2.94 8.53
CA MET A 275 19.85 2.60 8.43
C MET A 275 20.06 1.25 7.75
N ARG A 276 19.29 0.23 8.14
CA ARG A 276 19.36 -1.11 7.55
C ARG A 276 19.02 -1.13 6.06
N ILE A 277 18.00 -0.38 5.65
CA ILE A 277 17.58 -0.31 4.23
C ILE A 277 18.61 0.49 3.42
N ALA A 278 19.15 1.55 4.01
CA ALA A 278 20.16 2.40 3.39
C ALA A 278 21.56 1.74 3.32
N GLY A 279 21.72 0.51 3.85
CA GLY A 279 23.00 -0.20 3.92
C GLY A 279 23.96 0.37 4.97
N LEU A 280 23.46 1.20 5.89
CA LEU A 280 24.23 1.79 6.97
C LEU A 280 24.29 0.83 8.15
N HIS A 281 25.49 0.30 8.41
CA HIS A 281 25.77 -0.61 9.52
C HIS A 281 26.57 0.06 10.66
N LEU A 282 26.59 1.39 10.72
CA LEU A 282 27.35 2.13 11.71
C LEU A 282 26.67 2.12 13.09
N THR A 283 27.32 1.52 14.07
CA THR A 283 26.91 1.58 15.48
C THR A 283 26.93 3.03 15.97
N GLY A 284 25.84 3.47 16.63
CA GLY A 284 25.75 4.83 17.20
C GLY A 284 25.42 5.96 16.22
N ALA A 285 25.23 5.69 14.92
CA ALA A 285 24.89 6.72 13.93
C ALA A 285 23.39 7.11 13.93
N ALA A 286 22.55 6.46 14.74
CA ALA A 286 21.12 6.71 14.77
C ALA A 286 20.76 8.18 15.12
N PRO A 287 21.37 8.83 16.14
CA PRO A 287 21.09 10.23 16.42
C PRO A 287 21.45 11.16 15.26
N LEU A 288 22.56 10.91 14.56
CA LEU A 288 22.97 11.71 13.39
C LEU A 288 21.96 11.59 12.25
N VAL A 289 21.49 10.37 11.98
CA VAL A 289 20.45 10.10 10.99
C VAL A 289 19.12 10.76 11.38
N GLN A 290 18.75 10.76 12.66
CA GLN A 290 17.55 11.45 13.14
C GLN A 290 17.66 12.96 12.99
N VAL A 291 18.83 13.55 13.26
CA VAL A 291 19.08 14.99 13.02
C VAL A 291 18.92 15.32 11.54
N MET A 292 19.48 14.50 10.64
CA MET A 292 19.29 14.66 9.20
C MET A 292 17.80 14.57 8.82
N GLY A 293 17.07 13.57 9.36
CA GLY A 293 15.64 13.40 9.14
C GLY A 293 14.82 14.61 9.61
N MET A 294 15.15 15.15 10.78
CA MET A 294 14.53 16.35 11.34
C MET A 294 14.77 17.57 10.44
N MET A 295 16.01 17.81 10.01
CA MET A 295 16.33 18.92 9.10
C MET A 295 15.55 18.83 7.80
N VAL A 296 15.49 17.64 7.19
CA VAL A 296 14.69 17.39 5.99
C VAL A 296 13.19 17.61 6.25
N GLY A 297 12.69 17.18 7.41
CA GLY A 297 11.32 17.42 7.84
C GLY A 297 10.97 18.90 7.93
N VAL A 298 11.88 19.75 8.43
CA VAL A 298 11.69 21.21 8.51
C VAL A 298 11.58 21.84 7.11
N TYR A 299 12.33 21.33 6.11
CA TYR A 299 12.21 21.82 4.74
C TYR A 299 10.81 21.64 4.15
N ALA A 300 10.02 20.70 4.66
CA ALA A 300 8.62 20.55 4.25
C ALA A 300 7.81 21.83 4.42
N TYR A 301 8.05 22.57 5.50
CA TYR A 301 7.38 23.84 5.73
C TYR A 301 7.80 24.91 4.72
N GLY A 302 9.08 24.96 4.36
CA GLY A 302 9.58 25.84 3.30
C GLY A 302 8.92 25.56 1.95
N TYR A 303 8.77 24.29 1.59
CA TYR A 303 8.06 23.90 0.36
C TYR A 303 6.57 24.24 0.41
N TYR A 304 5.93 24.07 1.57
CA TYR A 304 4.53 24.46 1.75
C TYR A 304 4.32 25.97 1.56
N LEU A 305 5.19 26.80 2.14
CA LEU A 305 5.16 28.26 1.93
C LEU A 305 5.35 28.61 0.45
N LEU A 306 6.32 27.96 -0.21
CA LEU A 306 6.58 28.14 -1.63
C LEU A 306 5.41 27.70 -2.52
N ALA A 307 4.61 26.71 -2.09
CA ALA A 307 3.40 26.28 -2.78
C ALA A 307 2.25 27.28 -2.60
N ARG A 308 2.08 27.83 -1.39
CA ARG A 308 1.00 28.77 -1.05
C ARG A 308 1.19 30.13 -1.69
N GLU A 309 2.34 30.76 -1.47
CA GLU A 309 2.65 32.11 -1.94
C GLU A 309 3.99 32.11 -2.70
N PRO A 310 4.05 31.54 -3.92
CA PRO A 310 5.31 31.36 -4.65
C PRO A 310 6.06 32.66 -4.95
N GLN A 311 5.35 33.78 -5.13
CA GLN A 311 5.95 35.10 -5.37
C GLN A 311 6.69 35.62 -4.13
N ARG A 312 6.05 35.55 -2.97
CA ARG A 312 6.58 36.07 -1.70
C ARG A 312 7.76 35.25 -1.21
N TYR A 313 7.66 33.93 -1.33
CA TYR A 313 8.66 33.00 -0.80
C TYR A 313 9.63 32.46 -1.85
N CYS A 314 9.69 33.07 -3.05
CA CYS A 314 10.50 32.56 -4.16
C CYS A 314 11.97 32.31 -3.77
N GLY A 315 12.54 33.14 -2.90
CA GLY A 315 13.92 33.00 -2.42
C GLY A 315 14.23 31.69 -1.67
N LEU A 316 13.23 31.06 -1.04
CA LEU A 316 13.42 29.77 -0.36
C LEU A 316 13.85 28.65 -1.31
N ILE A 317 13.59 28.79 -2.61
CA ILE A 317 14.03 27.78 -3.60
C ILE A 317 15.55 27.65 -3.66
N TRP A 318 16.31 28.71 -3.36
CA TRP A 318 17.77 28.64 -3.39
C TRP A 318 18.32 27.81 -2.24
N ILE A 319 17.73 27.93 -1.06
CA ILE A 319 18.04 27.08 0.10
C ILE A 319 17.69 25.62 -0.22
N ALA A 320 16.54 25.40 -0.84
CA ALA A 320 16.12 24.07 -1.29
C ALA A 320 17.08 23.44 -2.30
N LEU A 321 17.50 24.21 -3.31
CA LEU A 321 18.45 23.76 -4.33
C LEU A 321 19.82 23.48 -3.72
N ALA A 322 20.33 24.34 -2.82
CA ALA A 322 21.58 24.10 -2.12
C ALA A 322 21.55 22.75 -1.37
N GLY A 323 20.51 22.50 -0.57
CA GLY A 323 20.34 21.22 0.11
C GLY A 323 20.26 20.03 -0.84
N LYS A 324 19.50 20.17 -1.93
CA LYS A 324 19.31 19.11 -2.94
C LYS A 324 20.51 18.91 -3.86
N THR A 325 21.47 19.83 -3.89
CA THR A 325 22.67 19.71 -4.72
C THR A 325 23.86 19.24 -3.90
N PHE A 326 24.06 19.78 -2.69
CA PHE A 326 25.17 19.37 -1.83
C PHE A 326 25.00 17.95 -1.26
N GLY A 327 23.76 17.48 -1.06
CA GLY A 327 23.48 16.09 -0.66
C GLY A 327 24.06 15.06 -1.65
N PRO A 328 23.66 15.09 -2.94
CA PRO A 328 24.23 14.21 -3.96
C PRO A 328 25.74 14.37 -4.18
N ILE A 329 26.29 15.58 -4.10
CA ILE A 329 27.74 15.80 -4.20
C ILE A 329 28.47 15.12 -3.04
N GLY A 330 28.01 15.35 -1.81
CA GLY A 330 28.53 14.68 -0.62
C GLY A 330 28.42 13.16 -0.72
N PHE A 331 27.29 12.65 -1.23
CA PHE A 331 27.11 11.23 -1.50
C PHE A 331 28.15 10.69 -2.49
N LEU A 332 28.35 11.34 -3.64
CA LEU A 332 29.31 10.88 -4.65
C LEU A 332 30.73 10.87 -4.10
N TYR A 333 31.11 11.88 -3.32
CA TYR A 333 32.41 11.91 -2.64
C TYR A 333 32.54 10.78 -1.61
N SER A 334 31.54 10.58 -0.75
CA SER A 334 31.56 9.54 0.27
C SER A 334 31.50 8.12 -0.32
N ALA A 335 30.76 7.93 -1.40
CA ALA A 335 30.72 6.65 -2.12
C ALA A 335 32.04 6.36 -2.85
N GLY A 336 32.65 7.38 -3.45
CA GLY A 336 33.96 7.27 -4.10
C GLY A 336 35.11 6.99 -3.13
N THR A 337 35.00 7.45 -1.87
CA THR A 337 35.98 7.18 -0.80
C THR A 337 35.70 5.90 -0.01
N GLY A 338 34.64 5.16 -0.35
CA GLY A 338 34.25 3.93 0.35
C GLY A 338 33.63 4.13 1.73
N THR A 339 33.33 5.37 2.12
CA THR A 339 32.74 5.71 3.43
C THR A 339 31.23 5.49 3.47
N LEU A 340 30.54 5.57 2.31
CA LEU A 340 29.12 5.29 2.18
C LEU A 340 28.88 4.24 1.08
N PRO A 341 27.98 3.26 1.27
CA PRO A 341 27.69 2.28 0.23
C PRO A 341 26.97 2.93 -0.96
N TRP A 342 27.27 2.47 -2.18
CA TRP A 342 26.54 2.87 -3.40
C TRP A 342 25.04 2.57 -3.35
N SER A 343 24.63 1.59 -2.53
CA SER A 343 23.22 1.31 -2.28
C SER A 343 22.49 2.48 -1.61
N PHE A 344 23.19 3.46 -1.01
CA PHE A 344 22.57 4.69 -0.52
C PHE A 344 22.06 5.59 -1.66
N GLY A 345 22.53 5.39 -2.90
CA GLY A 345 22.20 6.26 -4.03
C GLY A 345 20.71 6.38 -4.36
N TRP A 346 19.89 5.36 -4.08
CA TRP A 346 18.44 5.48 -4.27
C TRP A 346 17.83 6.51 -3.33
N VAL A 347 18.39 6.70 -2.12
CA VAL A 347 17.94 7.73 -1.17
C VAL A 347 18.15 9.11 -1.78
N CYS A 348 19.32 9.36 -2.38
CA CYS A 348 19.63 10.62 -3.07
C CYS A 348 18.74 10.85 -4.30
N VAL A 349 18.41 9.80 -5.05
CA VAL A 349 17.51 9.93 -6.20
C VAL A 349 16.14 10.46 -5.74
N PHE A 350 15.52 9.85 -4.73
CA PHE A 350 14.17 10.20 -4.28
C PHE A 350 14.12 11.44 -3.39
N ASN A 351 15.16 11.72 -2.59
CA ASN A 351 15.22 12.95 -1.80
C ASN A 351 15.59 14.18 -2.62
N ASP A 352 16.44 14.03 -3.64
CA ASP A 352 17.08 15.17 -4.29
C ASP A 352 16.81 15.23 -5.79
N LEU A 353 17.32 14.25 -6.56
CA LEU A 353 17.44 14.36 -8.01
C LEU A 353 16.10 14.47 -8.74
N ILE A 354 15.06 13.76 -8.29
CA ILE A 354 13.75 13.80 -8.94
C ILE A 354 13.07 15.19 -8.90
N TRP A 355 13.49 16.05 -7.97
CA TRP A 355 12.92 17.39 -7.78
C TRP A 355 13.65 18.46 -8.58
N TRP A 356 14.90 18.19 -8.99
CA TRP A 356 15.78 19.16 -9.66
C TRP A 356 15.17 19.85 -10.87
N PRO A 357 14.55 19.16 -11.85
CA PRO A 357 14.11 19.80 -13.09
C PRO A 357 13.11 20.94 -12.83
N ILE A 358 12.17 20.72 -11.90
CA ILE A 358 11.13 21.69 -11.57
C ILE A 358 11.66 22.79 -10.66
N PHE A 359 12.51 22.43 -9.69
CA PHE A 359 13.07 23.39 -8.74
C PHE A 359 14.02 24.38 -9.43
N TRP A 360 14.90 23.89 -10.30
CA TRP A 360 15.75 24.73 -11.15
C TRP A 360 14.93 25.58 -12.13
N ALA A 361 13.92 24.99 -12.77
CA ALA A 361 13.06 25.74 -13.68
C ALA A 361 12.31 26.88 -12.98
N PHE A 362 11.87 26.67 -11.74
CA PHE A 362 11.26 27.72 -10.93
C PHE A 362 12.30 28.78 -10.53
N ALA A 363 13.45 28.35 -10.01
CA ALA A 363 14.50 29.26 -9.53
C ALA A 363 14.97 30.22 -10.62
N MET A 364 15.29 29.70 -11.80
CA MET A 364 15.79 30.50 -12.93
C MET A 364 14.75 31.47 -13.49
N ARG A 365 13.46 31.13 -13.40
CA ARG A 365 12.37 31.94 -13.98
C ARG A 365 11.77 32.94 -13.01
N HIS A 366 11.80 32.65 -11.71
CA HIS A 366 11.00 33.37 -10.71
C HIS A 366 11.76 33.78 -9.46
N ALA A 367 12.97 33.28 -9.23
CA ALA A 367 13.77 33.58 -8.03
C ALA A 367 15.09 34.30 -8.32
N THR A 368 15.27 34.82 -9.54
CA THR A 368 16.46 35.60 -9.93
C THR A 368 16.40 37.07 -9.51
N ARG A 369 15.25 37.56 -9.06
CA ARG A 369 15.07 38.91 -8.52
C ARG A 369 14.40 38.85 -7.15
N PRO A 370 14.94 39.52 -6.11
CA PRO A 370 14.28 39.60 -4.82
C PRO A 370 12.94 40.33 -4.95
N PHE A 371 11.93 39.85 -4.22
CA PHE A 371 10.62 40.50 -4.16
C PHE A 371 10.79 41.93 -3.62
N SER A 372 10.46 42.94 -4.44
CA SER A 372 10.47 44.36 -4.04
C SER A 372 9.04 44.77 -3.66
N PRO A 373 8.77 45.15 -2.40
CA PRO A 373 7.43 45.52 -1.95
C PRO A 373 6.88 46.79 -2.62
N GLU A 374 7.72 47.61 -3.27
CA GLU A 374 7.36 48.88 -3.92
C GLU A 374 6.53 48.75 -5.22
N THR A 375 6.23 47.53 -5.68
CA THR A 375 5.42 47.30 -6.89
C THR A 375 4.00 46.78 -6.61
N ALA A 376 3.57 46.73 -5.35
CA ALA A 376 2.17 46.50 -5.04
C ALA A 376 1.36 47.75 -5.46
N PRO A 377 0.32 47.63 -6.33
CA PRO A 377 -0.58 48.74 -6.53
C PRO A 377 -1.17 49.12 -5.17
N HIS A 378 -1.01 50.38 -4.77
CA HIS A 378 -1.74 50.94 -3.65
C HIS A 378 -3.24 50.78 -3.96
N ILE A 379 -3.90 49.85 -3.27
CA ILE A 379 -5.36 49.68 -3.27
C ILE A 379 -5.91 50.53 -2.13
#